data_AF-A0A1C4XKI8-F1
#
_entry.id   AF-A0A1C4XKI8-F1
#
_cell.length_a   1.000
_cell.length_b   1.000
_cell.length_c   1.000
_cell.angle_alpha   90.00
_cell.angle_beta   90.00
_cell.angle_gamma   90.00
#
_symmetry.space_group_name_H-M   'P 1'
#
loop_
_entity.id
_entity.type
_entity.pdbx_description
1 polymer ?
#
loop_
_entity_poly.entity_id
_entity_poly.type
_entity_poly.pdbx_seq_one_letter_code
_entity_poly.pdbx_strand_id
1 'polypeptide(L)'
;MTLEAALHPEAPAGSCLRRLDSGAPHAIETLIIASAAAWCEGRLDRCLELARRAAVSGGHTPADRDWSRLATVWHATVLTRLGDLRHGSQMVARALAGDGTDPSERLLAAATLCRSEIALAHGDLDDAVTAARDGLELAERAAVRTLLPLGHIVLAQSALRQGDMGTLGTYANHLKDDALLGHTRFMPGRCSLTITQLLEARDGTASVAHLIESITTDDRLLLELLVAHPAAASWLVRAAQKLDARDLAAGVVFRAHGLAVCNPDFPLLYASALHSAGLFDDSVERLLAAEELHQDVWAKASAAEDAGMMLAAATGDRERAVAALSRAADAYLTVGASRDVFRVNSKLRELGARRRQVPRLTGRPTAGGSRLTDTEFAVAELVSQGLTNARVGRQLFISTHTVAFHLRKVFRKLGINSRVELASTWNQIVTH
;
A
#
# COMPACT_ATOMS: atom_id res chain seq x y z
N MET A 1 -9.85 30.93 -1.93
CA MET A 1 -8.73 30.01 -2.16
C MET A 1 -9.14 28.63 -1.68
N THR A 2 -9.20 27.64 -2.56
CA THR A 2 -9.44 26.23 -2.21
C THR A 2 -8.31 25.70 -1.32
N LEU A 3 -8.54 24.56 -0.65
CA LEU A 3 -7.54 23.77 0.11
C LEU A 3 -6.17 23.68 -0.60
N GLU A 4 -6.14 23.82 -1.93
CA GLU A 4 -4.97 23.86 -2.80
C GLU A 4 -4.01 25.05 -2.58
N ALA A 5 -4.49 26.21 -2.15
CA ALA A 5 -3.70 27.45 -2.14
C ALA A 5 -3.14 27.86 -0.77
N ALA A 6 -3.64 27.30 0.34
CA ALA A 6 -3.20 27.63 1.70
C ALA A 6 -1.91 26.91 2.14
N LEU A 7 -1.32 26.06 1.29
CA LEU A 7 -0.36 25.03 1.71
C LEU A 7 0.97 25.04 0.94
N HIS A 8 1.50 26.23 0.64
CA HIS A 8 2.81 26.40 0.01
C HIS A 8 4.01 26.14 0.95
N PRO A 9 5.09 25.43 0.53
CA PRO A 9 6.21 25.08 1.40
C PRO A 9 7.22 26.21 1.65
N GLU A 10 7.14 27.32 0.91
CA GLU A 10 8.07 28.46 1.02
C GLU A 10 7.46 29.71 1.70
N ALA A 11 6.31 29.59 2.36
CA ALA A 11 5.85 30.68 3.22
C ALA A 11 6.62 30.61 4.55
N PRO A 12 7.50 31.59 4.89
CA PRO A 12 8.11 31.62 6.21
C PRO A 12 7.01 31.66 7.27
N ALA A 13 7.19 30.95 8.38
CA ALA A 13 6.23 30.71 9.46
C ALA A 13 5.62 31.96 10.13
N GLY A 14 5.87 33.17 9.60
CA GLY A 14 5.31 34.44 10.06
C GLY A 14 4.70 35.35 8.98
N SER A 15 4.65 34.98 7.69
CA SER A 15 4.17 35.90 6.63
C SER A 15 2.72 35.67 6.14
N CYS A 16 2.05 34.58 6.55
CA CYS A 16 0.65 34.32 6.18
C CYS A 16 -0.38 35.27 6.83
N LEU A 17 0.04 36.25 7.63
CA LEU A 17 -0.86 37.19 8.30
C LEU A 17 -1.11 38.51 7.55
N ARG A 18 -0.54 38.76 6.36
CA ARG A 18 -0.81 40.01 5.61
C ARG A 18 -0.99 39.81 4.11
N ARG A 19 -2.20 39.39 3.74
CA ARG A 19 -3.01 39.97 2.66
C ARG A 19 -4.39 39.29 2.68
N LEU A 20 -5.24 39.81 3.57
CA LEU A 20 -6.64 39.47 3.69
C LEU A 20 -7.43 40.46 2.85
N ASP A 21 -7.83 40.06 1.66
CA ASP A 21 -9.05 40.56 1.03
C ASP A 21 -9.73 39.38 0.32
N SER A 22 -10.96 39.09 0.76
CA SER A 22 -11.92 38.04 0.35
C SER A 22 -11.90 36.70 1.13
N GLY A 23 -12.64 36.67 2.27
CA GLY A 23 -13.18 35.47 2.93
C GLY A 23 -12.23 34.70 3.85
N ALA A 24 -12.41 34.80 5.17
CA ALA A 24 -11.63 34.04 6.14
C ALA A 24 -11.84 32.51 6.00
N PRO A 25 -10.80 31.66 6.20
CA PRO A 25 -10.98 30.20 6.25
C PRO A 25 -11.93 29.81 7.39
N HIS A 26 -12.76 28.77 7.19
CA HIS A 26 -13.64 28.28 8.25
C HIS A 26 -12.77 27.71 9.38
N ALA A 27 -13.16 27.91 10.65
CA ALA A 27 -12.35 27.47 11.79
C ALA A 27 -12.05 25.95 11.76
N ILE A 28 -12.97 25.15 11.25
CA ILE A 28 -12.84 23.70 11.07
C ILE A 28 -11.75 23.36 10.03
N GLU A 29 -11.75 24.04 8.88
CA GLU A 29 -10.74 23.86 7.83
C GLU A 29 -9.33 24.13 8.36
N THR A 30 -9.18 25.17 9.16
CA THR A 30 -7.89 25.51 9.80
C THR A 30 -7.40 24.39 10.73
N LEU A 31 -8.31 23.72 11.46
CA LEU A 31 -7.96 22.60 12.33
C LEU A 31 -7.54 21.35 11.52
N ILE A 32 -8.19 21.07 10.39
CA ILE A 32 -7.79 20.00 9.46
C ILE A 32 -6.38 20.25 8.95
N ILE A 33 -6.11 21.47 8.47
CA ILE A 33 -4.79 21.87 7.96
C ILE A 33 -3.72 21.73 9.05
N ALA A 34 -3.99 22.22 10.26
CA ALA A 34 -3.05 22.10 11.37
C ALA A 34 -2.80 20.64 11.78
N SER A 35 -3.84 19.80 11.70
CA SER A 35 -3.72 18.35 11.95
C SER A 35 -2.82 17.68 10.89
N ALA A 36 -3.01 18.00 9.61
CA ALA A 36 -2.17 17.51 8.51
C ALA A 36 -0.72 18.01 8.63
N ALA A 37 -0.49 19.25 9.05
CA ALA A 37 0.86 19.76 9.29
C ALA A 37 1.55 18.98 10.43
N ALA A 38 0.85 18.75 11.54
CA ALA A 38 1.38 17.96 12.66
C ALA A 38 1.71 16.51 12.26
N TRP A 39 0.92 15.93 11.34
CA TRP A 39 1.21 14.63 10.73
C TRP A 39 2.54 14.64 9.96
N CYS A 40 2.73 15.60 9.05
CA CYS A 40 3.97 15.73 8.27
C CYS A 40 5.22 16.00 9.13
N GLU A 41 5.04 16.57 10.32
CA GLU A 41 6.11 16.80 11.30
C GLU A 41 6.36 15.60 12.23
N GLY A 42 5.60 14.51 12.11
CA GLY A 42 5.73 13.33 12.97
C GLY A 42 5.22 13.53 14.40
N ARG A 43 4.35 14.53 14.64
CA ARG A 43 3.73 14.82 15.94
C ARG A 43 2.33 14.20 16.01
N LEU A 44 2.26 12.89 16.20
CA LEU A 44 1.01 12.13 16.01
C LEU A 44 -0.05 12.42 17.06
N ASP A 45 0.33 12.61 18.33
CA ASP A 45 -0.62 13.02 19.38
C ASP A 45 -1.30 14.34 19.03
N ARG A 46 -0.51 15.30 18.55
CA ARG A 46 -1.02 16.61 18.15
C ARG A 46 -1.90 16.51 16.90
N CYS A 47 -1.50 15.69 15.93
CA CYS A 47 -2.31 15.40 14.75
C CYS A 47 -3.69 14.86 15.14
N LEU A 48 -3.72 13.81 15.96
CA LEU A 48 -4.94 13.12 16.40
C LEU A 48 -5.83 14.05 17.23
N GLU A 49 -5.26 14.82 18.15
CA GLU A 49 -6.00 15.79 18.95
C GLU A 49 -6.66 16.87 18.08
N LEU A 50 -5.94 17.42 17.09
CA LEU A 50 -6.48 18.42 16.17
C LEU A 50 -7.57 17.82 15.26
N ALA A 51 -7.37 16.59 14.76
CA ALA A 51 -8.35 15.90 13.93
C ALA A 51 -9.65 15.65 14.72
N ARG A 52 -9.54 15.19 15.96
CA ARG A 52 -10.67 14.97 16.86
C ARG A 52 -11.43 16.27 17.12
N ARG A 53 -10.71 17.35 17.46
CA ARG A 53 -11.30 18.67 17.68
C ARG A 53 -12.04 19.18 16.45
N ALA A 54 -11.46 19.01 15.26
CA ALA A 54 -12.11 19.39 14.01
C ALA A 54 -13.42 18.59 13.79
N ALA A 55 -13.39 17.27 14.03
CA ALA A 55 -14.53 16.38 13.82
C ALA A 55 -15.70 16.63 14.78
N VAL A 56 -15.44 17.12 16.00
CA VAL A 56 -16.50 17.46 16.98
C VAL A 56 -16.91 18.94 16.91
N SER A 57 -16.25 19.74 16.08
CA SER A 57 -16.63 21.14 15.87
C SER A 57 -17.93 21.18 15.06
N GLY A 58 -19.03 21.44 15.76
CA GLY A 58 -20.35 21.62 15.15
C GLY A 58 -20.42 22.91 14.33
N GLY A 59 -21.28 22.90 13.31
CA GLY A 59 -21.47 24.01 12.38
C GLY A 59 -22.89 24.57 12.39
N HIS A 60 -23.04 25.88 12.51
CA HIS A 60 -24.35 26.52 12.49
C HIS A 60 -24.84 26.72 11.04
N THR A 61 -23.93 26.91 10.09
CA THR A 61 -24.25 27.08 8.66
C THR A 61 -24.18 25.76 7.89
N PRO A 62 -24.85 25.64 6.72
CA PRO A 62 -24.69 24.47 5.85
C PRO A 62 -23.24 24.21 5.42
N ALA A 63 -22.45 25.27 5.17
CA ALA A 63 -21.04 25.14 4.82
C ALA A 63 -20.20 24.61 6.00
N ASP A 64 -20.46 25.08 7.22
CA ASP A 64 -19.81 24.54 8.42
C ASP A 64 -20.17 23.06 8.64
N ARG A 65 -21.42 22.65 8.34
CA ARG A 65 -21.84 21.25 8.45
C ARG A 65 -21.11 20.34 7.46
N ASP A 66 -20.93 20.75 6.20
CA ASP A 66 -20.14 19.98 5.22
C ASP A 66 -18.67 19.87 5.66
N TRP A 67 -18.06 20.96 6.12
CA TRP A 67 -16.70 20.95 6.68
C TRP A 67 -16.55 20.08 7.93
N SER A 68 -17.56 20.06 8.81
CA SER A 68 -17.57 19.19 10.00
C SER A 68 -17.59 17.70 9.61
N ARG A 69 -18.37 17.34 8.58
CA ARG A 69 -18.41 15.97 8.02
C ARG A 69 -17.08 15.62 7.34
N LEU A 70 -16.47 16.55 6.59
CA LEU A 70 -15.13 16.36 6.03
C LEU A 70 -14.06 16.19 7.11
N ALA A 71 -14.14 16.96 8.20
CA ALA A 71 -13.25 16.79 9.37
C ALA A 71 -13.41 15.42 10.02
N THR A 72 -14.64 14.89 10.05
CA THR A 72 -14.93 13.53 10.52
C THR A 72 -14.24 12.48 9.63
N VAL A 73 -14.29 12.64 8.30
CA VAL A 73 -13.57 11.75 7.36
C VAL A 73 -12.04 11.89 7.49
N TRP A 74 -11.52 13.10 7.70
CA TRP A 74 -10.10 13.31 7.96
C TRP A 74 -9.64 12.59 9.23
N HIS A 75 -10.40 12.71 10.33
CA HIS A 75 -10.10 11.98 11.56
C HIS A 75 -10.15 10.46 11.34
N ALA A 76 -11.12 9.95 10.58
CA ALA A 76 -11.17 8.54 10.19
C ALA A 76 -9.92 8.10 9.41
N THR A 77 -9.42 8.95 8.51
CA THR A 77 -8.19 8.70 7.73
C THR A 77 -6.97 8.61 8.65
N VAL A 78 -6.84 9.54 9.61
CA VAL A 78 -5.76 9.51 10.61
C VAL A 78 -5.83 8.23 11.45
N LEU A 79 -7.00 7.88 11.99
CA LEU A 79 -7.19 6.64 12.76
C LEU A 79 -6.84 5.39 11.94
N THR A 80 -7.28 5.33 10.69
CA THR A 80 -7.01 4.21 9.78
C THR A 80 -5.52 3.98 9.60
N ARG A 81 -4.75 5.05 9.37
CA ARG A 81 -3.29 4.97 9.18
C ARG A 81 -2.52 4.70 10.47
N LEU A 82 -3.14 4.99 11.62
CA LEU A 82 -2.66 4.63 12.95
C LEU A 82 -3.17 3.25 13.41
N GLY A 83 -3.72 2.43 12.51
CA GLY A 83 -4.12 1.05 12.80
C GLY A 83 -5.49 0.90 13.49
N ASP A 84 -6.18 1.98 13.84
CA ASP A 84 -7.51 1.94 14.44
C ASP A 84 -8.61 1.89 13.37
N LEU A 85 -8.62 0.78 12.64
CA LEU A 85 -9.54 0.56 11.51
C LEU A 85 -11.00 0.57 11.95
N ARG A 86 -11.29 0.04 13.15
CA ARG A 86 -12.66 -0.04 13.69
C ARG A 86 -13.25 1.35 13.91
N HIS A 87 -12.55 2.24 14.63
CA HIS A 87 -13.07 3.59 14.85
C HIS A 87 -13.04 4.39 13.55
N GLY A 88 -12.05 4.17 12.67
CA GLY A 88 -12.05 4.72 11.31
C GLY A 88 -13.35 4.41 10.55
N SER A 89 -13.75 3.14 10.45
CA SER A 89 -15.00 2.73 9.80
C SER A 89 -16.24 3.38 10.42
N GLN A 90 -16.30 3.44 11.76
CA GLN A 90 -17.42 4.07 12.47
C GLN A 90 -17.51 5.58 12.16
N MET A 91 -16.38 6.26 12.09
CA MET A 91 -16.33 7.68 11.76
C MET A 91 -16.76 7.96 10.32
N VAL A 92 -16.34 7.14 9.35
CA VAL A 92 -16.83 7.28 7.98
C VAL A 92 -18.35 7.07 7.90
N ALA A 93 -18.88 6.04 8.56
CA ALA A 93 -20.31 5.79 8.60
C ALA A 93 -21.10 6.97 9.21
N ARG A 94 -20.60 7.56 10.31
CA ARG A 94 -21.19 8.77 10.92
C ARG A 94 -21.16 9.97 9.97
N ALA A 95 -20.02 10.20 9.31
CA ALA A 95 -19.89 11.29 8.34
C ALA A 95 -20.89 11.15 7.18
N LEU A 96 -21.16 9.93 6.72
CA LEU A 96 -22.12 9.67 5.64
C LEU A 96 -23.58 9.77 6.09
N ALA A 97 -23.92 9.31 7.30
CA ALA A 97 -25.27 9.40 7.84
C ALA A 97 -25.75 10.86 8.01
N GLY A 98 -24.89 11.73 8.56
CA GLY A 98 -25.18 13.16 8.74
C GLY A 98 -26.48 13.46 9.51
N ASP A 99 -27.01 14.67 9.33
CA ASP A 99 -28.23 15.16 10.00
C ASP A 99 -29.45 15.21 9.04
N GLY A 100 -29.48 14.32 8.03
CA GLY A 100 -30.55 14.28 7.02
C GLY A 100 -30.35 15.21 5.80
N THR A 101 -29.19 15.84 5.67
CA THR A 101 -28.78 16.57 4.45
C THR A 101 -27.99 15.67 3.51
N ASP A 102 -28.29 15.75 2.20
CA ASP A 102 -27.55 14.99 1.19
C ASP A 102 -26.04 15.30 1.24
N PRO A 103 -25.17 14.28 1.21
CA PRO A 103 -23.73 14.48 1.21
C PRO A 103 -23.26 15.14 -0.10
N SER A 104 -22.33 16.08 0.00
CA SER A 104 -21.67 16.65 -1.17
C SER A 104 -20.85 15.59 -1.93
N GLU A 105 -20.65 15.75 -3.24
CA GLU A 105 -19.81 14.80 -4.01
C GLU A 105 -18.38 14.74 -3.47
N ARG A 106 -17.84 15.87 -2.96
CA ARG A 106 -16.53 15.91 -2.29
C ARG A 106 -16.50 15.03 -1.04
N LEU A 107 -17.54 15.10 -0.21
CA LEU A 107 -17.64 14.26 0.99
C LEU A 107 -17.77 12.79 0.61
N LEU A 108 -18.60 12.46 -0.39
CA LEU A 108 -18.74 11.10 -0.89
C LEU A 108 -17.41 10.56 -1.40
N ALA A 109 -16.67 11.33 -2.22
CA ALA A 109 -15.34 10.96 -2.72
C ALA A 109 -14.37 10.67 -1.56
N ALA A 110 -14.22 11.61 -0.62
CA ALA A 110 -13.30 11.46 0.51
C ALA A 110 -13.66 10.26 1.41
N ALA A 111 -14.95 10.08 1.72
CA ALA A 111 -15.43 8.97 2.54
C ALA A 111 -15.21 7.62 1.84
N THR A 112 -15.42 7.56 0.53
CA THR A 112 -15.30 6.33 -0.26
C THR A 112 -13.84 5.93 -0.44
N LEU A 113 -12.93 6.88 -0.64
CA LEU A 113 -11.48 6.64 -0.65
C LEU A 113 -10.95 6.26 0.74
N CYS A 114 -11.48 6.83 1.83
CA CYS A 114 -11.15 6.37 3.17
C CYS A 114 -11.60 4.92 3.40
N ARG A 115 -12.78 4.53 2.90
CA ARG A 115 -13.24 3.12 2.95
C ARG A 115 -12.36 2.18 2.16
N SER A 116 -11.85 2.60 1.00
CA SER A 116 -10.94 1.76 0.21
C SER A 116 -9.61 1.52 0.91
N GLU A 117 -9.04 2.54 1.57
CA GLU A 117 -7.85 2.37 2.42
C GLU A 117 -8.13 1.41 3.60
N ILE A 118 -9.28 1.54 4.26
CA ILE A 118 -9.68 0.65 5.36
C ILE A 118 -9.83 -0.80 4.87
N ALA A 119 -10.47 -1.03 3.72
CA ALA A 119 -10.63 -2.36 3.14
C ALA A 119 -9.27 -2.98 2.78
N LEU A 120 -8.36 -2.19 2.21
CA LEU A 120 -7.00 -2.64 1.90
C LEU A 120 -6.23 -3.05 3.16
N ALA A 121 -6.39 -2.31 4.26
CA ALA A 121 -5.77 -2.62 5.55
C ALA A 121 -6.36 -3.88 6.20
N HIS A 122 -7.66 -4.14 6.04
CA HIS A 122 -8.29 -5.40 6.46
C HIS A 122 -7.86 -6.60 5.59
N GLY A 123 -7.42 -6.35 4.35
CA GLY A 123 -7.07 -7.39 3.39
C GLY A 123 -8.19 -7.75 2.42
N ASP A 124 -9.31 -7.02 2.45
CA ASP A 124 -10.46 -7.19 1.55
C ASP A 124 -10.17 -6.50 0.21
N LEU A 125 -9.32 -7.13 -0.61
CA LEU A 125 -8.80 -6.49 -1.83
C LEU A 125 -9.89 -6.14 -2.86
N ASP A 126 -10.94 -6.95 -2.97
CA ASP A 126 -12.03 -6.71 -3.92
C ASP A 126 -12.86 -5.48 -3.52
N ASP A 127 -13.18 -5.34 -2.23
CA ASP A 127 -13.86 -4.17 -1.68
C ASP A 127 -12.97 -2.92 -1.77
N ALA A 128 -11.67 -3.07 -1.53
CA ALA A 128 -10.69 -1.99 -1.68
C ALA A 128 -10.64 -1.49 -3.13
N VAL A 129 -10.57 -2.39 -4.11
CA VAL A 129 -10.55 -2.03 -5.54
C VAL A 129 -11.85 -1.36 -5.96
N THR A 130 -12.99 -1.92 -5.55
CA THR A 130 -14.31 -1.38 -5.90
C THR A 130 -14.49 0.01 -5.32
N ALA A 131 -14.28 0.19 -4.02
CA ALA A 131 -14.38 1.49 -3.38
C ALA A 131 -13.36 2.50 -3.93
N ALA A 132 -12.13 2.08 -4.27
CA ALA A 132 -11.16 3.00 -4.85
C ALA A 132 -11.62 3.52 -6.23
N ARG A 133 -12.19 2.66 -7.09
CA ARG A 133 -12.72 3.08 -8.40
C ARG A 133 -13.90 4.05 -8.25
N ASP A 134 -14.87 3.70 -7.41
CA ASP A 134 -16.04 4.54 -7.15
C ASP A 134 -15.61 5.91 -6.56
N GLY A 135 -14.64 5.90 -5.65
CA GLY A 135 -14.08 7.10 -5.03
C GLY A 135 -13.34 8.00 -6.02
N LEU A 136 -12.60 7.42 -6.98
CA LEU A 136 -11.94 8.17 -8.05
C LEU A 136 -12.96 8.84 -8.98
N GLU A 137 -14.00 8.12 -9.41
CA GLU A 137 -15.05 8.68 -10.26
C GLU A 137 -15.77 9.86 -9.57
N LEU A 138 -16.07 9.71 -8.27
CA LEU A 138 -16.63 10.79 -7.45
C LEU A 138 -15.68 11.98 -7.33
N ALA A 139 -14.38 11.73 -7.14
CA ALA A 139 -13.38 12.79 -7.03
C ALA A 139 -13.23 13.57 -8.34
N GLU A 140 -13.30 12.88 -9.49
CA GLU A 140 -13.27 13.50 -10.81
C GLU A 140 -14.50 14.37 -11.06
N ARG A 141 -15.71 13.85 -10.78
CA ARG A 141 -16.97 14.62 -10.89
C ARG A 141 -16.97 15.86 -9.99
N ALA A 142 -16.47 15.71 -8.77
CA ALA A 142 -16.34 16.81 -7.81
C ALA A 142 -15.17 17.77 -8.12
N ALA A 143 -14.36 17.49 -9.14
CA ALA A 143 -13.13 18.22 -9.49
C ALA A 143 -12.12 18.34 -8.33
N VAL A 144 -12.00 17.32 -7.47
CA VAL A 144 -11.11 17.31 -6.30
C VAL A 144 -9.88 16.44 -6.58
N ARG A 145 -8.95 16.99 -7.37
CA ARG A 145 -7.78 16.24 -7.87
C ARG A 145 -6.79 15.82 -6.79
N THR A 146 -6.76 16.53 -5.67
CA THR A 146 -5.90 16.20 -4.51
C THR A 146 -6.25 14.86 -3.85
N LEU A 147 -7.40 14.26 -4.17
CA LEU A 147 -7.81 12.95 -3.67
C LEU A 147 -7.43 11.79 -4.60
N LEU A 148 -7.12 12.05 -5.88
CA LEU A 148 -6.81 11.01 -6.87
C LEU A 148 -5.64 10.09 -6.44
N PRO A 149 -4.55 10.60 -5.85
CA PRO A 149 -3.45 9.72 -5.45
C PRO A 149 -3.85 8.64 -4.44
N LEU A 150 -4.85 8.90 -3.59
CA LEU A 150 -5.31 7.92 -2.59
C LEU A 150 -5.92 6.69 -3.27
N GLY A 151 -6.77 6.90 -4.28
CA GLY A 151 -7.38 5.81 -5.04
C GLY A 151 -6.34 5.06 -5.86
N HIS A 152 -5.44 5.78 -6.53
CA HIS A 152 -4.37 5.16 -7.31
C HIS A 152 -3.40 4.34 -6.45
N ILE A 153 -3.06 4.77 -5.23
CA ILE A 153 -2.26 3.98 -4.28
C ILE A 153 -2.98 2.67 -3.93
N VAL A 154 -4.26 2.73 -3.56
CA VAL A 154 -5.01 1.52 -3.18
C VAL A 154 -5.07 0.53 -4.33
N LEU A 155 -5.37 0.99 -5.53
CA LEU A 155 -5.44 0.14 -6.72
C LEU A 155 -4.08 -0.46 -7.08
N ALA A 156 -3.00 0.34 -7.01
CA ALA A 156 -1.64 -0.14 -7.21
C ALA A 156 -1.23 -1.20 -6.18
N GLN A 157 -1.50 -0.97 -4.89
CA GLN A 157 -1.14 -1.91 -3.83
C GLN A 157 -1.96 -3.20 -3.89
N SER A 158 -3.26 -3.13 -4.21
CA SER A 158 -4.09 -4.31 -4.46
C SER A 158 -3.56 -5.14 -5.63
N ALA A 159 -3.26 -4.50 -6.75
CA ALA A 159 -2.69 -5.18 -7.92
C ALA A 159 -1.31 -5.80 -7.59
N LEU A 160 -0.47 -5.11 -6.82
CA LEU A 160 0.85 -5.62 -6.40
C LEU A 160 0.70 -6.89 -5.54
N ARG A 161 -0.22 -6.87 -4.58
CA ARG A 161 -0.53 -8.01 -3.70
C ARG A 161 -1.10 -9.19 -4.48
N GLN A 162 -1.96 -8.95 -5.46
CA GLN A 162 -2.51 -9.98 -6.33
C GLN A 162 -1.49 -10.51 -7.36
N GLY A 163 -0.46 -9.73 -7.68
CA GLY A 163 0.49 -10.03 -8.75
C GLY A 163 -0.04 -9.68 -10.15
N ASP A 164 -1.03 -8.77 -10.24
CA ASP A 164 -1.57 -8.27 -11.51
C ASP A 164 -0.65 -7.19 -12.11
N MET A 165 0.31 -7.67 -12.89
CA MET A 165 1.35 -6.83 -13.49
C MET A 165 0.87 -5.95 -14.64
N GLY A 166 -0.24 -6.32 -15.28
CA GLY A 166 -0.83 -5.51 -16.34
C GLY A 166 -1.34 -4.20 -15.74
N THR A 167 -2.04 -4.33 -14.62
CA THR A 167 -2.59 -3.22 -13.87
C THR A 167 -1.52 -2.40 -13.14
N LEU A 168 -0.38 -3.00 -12.72
CA LEU A 168 0.72 -2.25 -12.10
C LEU A 168 1.29 -1.14 -12.99
N GLY A 169 1.45 -1.40 -14.29
CA GLY A 169 2.01 -0.42 -15.22
C GLY A 169 1.12 0.83 -15.35
N THR A 170 -0.19 0.61 -15.41
CA THR A 170 -1.20 1.67 -15.51
C THR A 170 -1.17 2.58 -14.29
N TYR A 171 -1.26 2.03 -13.07
CA TYR A 171 -1.27 2.86 -11.86
C TYR A 171 0.10 3.46 -11.52
N ALA A 172 1.21 2.84 -11.94
CA ALA A 172 2.52 3.48 -11.86
C ALA A 172 2.56 4.77 -12.71
N ASN A 173 1.92 4.79 -13.88
CA ASN A 173 1.83 5.98 -14.72
C ASN A 173 0.90 7.03 -14.10
N HIS A 174 -0.29 6.63 -13.65
CA HIS A 174 -1.21 7.57 -12.98
C HIS A 174 -0.58 8.26 -11.76
N LEU A 175 0.14 7.50 -10.91
CA LEU A 175 0.83 8.08 -9.76
C LEU A 175 1.97 9.02 -10.16
N LYS A 176 2.64 8.77 -11.29
CA LYS A 176 3.64 9.69 -11.85
C LYS A 176 2.97 10.95 -12.38
N ASP A 177 1.86 10.82 -13.10
CA ASP A 177 1.10 11.96 -13.61
C ASP A 177 0.59 12.83 -12.45
N ASP A 178 0.06 12.22 -11.39
CA ASP A 178 -0.34 12.91 -10.17
C ASP A 178 0.82 13.69 -9.53
N ALA A 179 2.02 13.10 -9.50
CA ALA A 179 3.19 13.78 -8.96
C ALA A 179 3.63 14.96 -9.84
N LEU A 180 3.66 14.76 -11.17
CA LEU A 180 4.04 15.80 -12.14
C LEU A 180 3.05 16.97 -12.15
N LEU A 181 1.76 16.70 -11.92
CA LEU A 181 0.70 17.70 -11.85
C LEU A 181 0.54 18.31 -10.44
N GLY A 182 1.36 17.89 -9.46
CA GLY A 182 1.35 18.43 -8.11
C GLY A 182 0.18 17.97 -7.23
N HIS A 183 -0.54 16.90 -7.62
CA HIS A 183 -1.66 16.34 -6.86
C HIS A 183 -1.20 15.59 -5.60
N THR A 184 0.07 15.17 -5.53
CA THR A 184 0.63 14.37 -4.41
C THR A 184 1.11 15.20 -3.22
N ARG A 185 0.82 16.50 -3.18
CA ARG A 185 1.34 17.48 -2.20
C ARG A 185 1.21 17.06 -0.72
N PHE A 186 0.18 16.28 -0.40
CA PHE A 186 -0.14 15.88 0.98
C PHE A 186 0.45 14.52 1.39
N MET A 187 0.94 13.73 0.43
CA MET A 187 1.42 12.35 0.66
C MET A 187 2.50 11.92 -0.34
N PRO A 188 3.54 12.73 -0.57
CA PRO A 188 4.53 12.42 -1.59
C PRO A 188 5.28 11.11 -1.29
N GLY A 189 5.43 10.75 -0.02
CA GLY A 189 6.13 9.56 0.43
C GLY A 189 5.45 8.26 0.00
N ARG A 190 4.14 8.11 0.26
CA ARG A 190 3.40 6.89 -0.13
C ARG A 190 3.34 6.72 -1.64
N CYS A 191 3.16 7.80 -2.41
CA CYS A 191 3.22 7.75 -3.87
C CYS A 191 4.60 7.28 -4.34
N SER A 192 5.66 7.90 -3.81
CA SER A 192 7.05 7.54 -4.12
C SER A 192 7.36 6.09 -3.79
N LEU A 193 7.00 5.61 -2.59
CA LEU A 193 7.17 4.22 -2.20
C LEU A 193 6.41 3.28 -3.15
N THR A 194 5.13 3.58 -3.43
CA THR A 194 4.29 2.72 -4.27
C THR A 194 4.88 2.62 -5.67
N ILE A 195 5.22 3.74 -6.32
CA ILE A 195 5.89 3.74 -7.63
C ILE A 195 7.18 2.90 -7.58
N THR A 196 7.99 3.07 -6.53
CA THR A 196 9.24 2.34 -6.35
C THR A 196 9.00 0.83 -6.22
N GLN A 197 8.00 0.41 -5.44
CA GLN A 197 7.63 -1.00 -5.29
C GLN A 197 7.11 -1.62 -6.59
N LEU A 198 6.30 -0.89 -7.35
CA LEU A 198 5.79 -1.35 -8.65
C LEU A 198 6.92 -1.56 -9.66
N LEU A 199 7.85 -0.60 -9.74
CA LEU A 199 9.01 -0.69 -10.63
C LEU A 199 10.00 -1.76 -10.18
N GLU A 200 10.23 -1.92 -8.87
CA GLU A 200 11.05 -3.01 -8.31
C GLU A 200 10.46 -4.38 -8.66
N ALA A 201 9.14 -4.55 -8.51
CA ALA A 201 8.47 -5.80 -8.81
C ALA A 201 8.52 -6.16 -10.30
N ARG A 202 8.61 -5.16 -11.19
CA ARG A 202 8.67 -5.35 -12.65
C ARG A 202 10.10 -5.56 -13.16
N ASP A 203 11.02 -4.71 -12.72
CA ASP A 203 12.33 -4.54 -13.33
C ASP A 203 13.50 -4.93 -12.39
N GLY A 204 13.21 -5.22 -11.12
CA GLY A 204 14.18 -5.60 -10.09
C GLY A 204 14.73 -4.40 -9.30
N THR A 205 15.38 -4.66 -8.17
CA THR A 205 15.81 -3.62 -7.22
C THR A 205 16.84 -2.63 -7.81
N ALA A 206 17.71 -3.09 -8.71
CA ALA A 206 18.72 -2.22 -9.34
C ALA A 206 18.09 -1.10 -10.19
N SER A 207 16.90 -1.30 -10.79
CA SER A 207 16.25 -0.30 -11.63
C SER A 207 15.73 0.90 -10.83
N VAL A 208 15.52 0.72 -9.52
CA VAL A 208 14.94 1.71 -8.61
C VAL A 208 15.94 2.24 -7.57
N ALA A 209 17.24 1.93 -7.72
CA ALA A 209 18.27 2.35 -6.77
C ALA A 209 18.25 3.87 -6.51
N HIS A 210 18.13 4.68 -7.57
CA HIS A 210 18.03 6.14 -7.47
C HIS A 210 16.81 6.62 -6.68
N LEU A 211 15.67 5.92 -6.78
CA LEU A 211 14.47 6.26 -6.02
C LEU A 211 14.63 5.89 -4.54
N ILE A 212 15.24 4.73 -4.25
CA ILE A 212 15.55 4.33 -2.87
C ILE A 212 16.48 5.35 -2.23
N GLU A 213 17.55 5.74 -2.92
CA GLU A 213 18.47 6.79 -2.45
C GLU A 213 17.73 8.12 -2.21
N SER A 214 16.92 8.57 -3.18
CA SER A 214 16.17 9.82 -3.05
C SER A 214 15.19 9.81 -1.88
N ILE A 215 14.44 8.71 -1.69
CA ILE A 215 13.49 8.55 -0.58
C ILE A 215 14.22 8.53 0.76
N THR A 216 15.38 7.88 0.84
CA THR A 216 16.09 7.66 2.10
C THR A 216 16.96 8.84 2.53
N THR A 217 17.40 9.67 1.59
CA THR A 217 18.24 10.85 1.86
C THR A 217 17.44 12.14 2.05
N ASP A 218 16.20 12.21 1.57
CA ASP A 218 15.28 13.30 1.89
C ASP A 218 14.61 13.06 3.25
N ASP A 219 15.11 13.72 4.29
CA ASP A 219 14.61 13.59 5.66
C ASP A 219 13.12 13.90 5.81
N ARG A 220 12.59 14.87 5.06
CA ARG A 220 11.18 15.27 5.15
C ARG A 220 10.29 14.22 4.48
N LEU A 221 10.70 13.76 3.31
CA LEU A 221 9.99 12.72 2.57
C LEU A 221 10.00 11.39 3.34
N LEU A 222 11.16 11.01 3.89
CA LEU A 222 11.29 9.79 4.69
C LEU A 222 10.45 9.86 5.95
N LEU A 223 10.47 10.98 6.69
CA LEU A 223 9.64 11.15 7.88
C LEU A 223 8.15 11.04 7.55
N GLU A 224 7.67 11.75 6.53
CA GLU A 224 6.26 11.69 6.10
C GLU A 224 5.87 10.26 5.70
N LEU A 225 6.74 9.58 4.94
CA LEU A 225 6.52 8.20 4.53
C LEU A 225 6.44 7.26 5.75
N LEU A 226 7.37 7.36 6.69
CA LEU A 226 7.42 6.46 7.85
C LEU A 226 6.27 6.72 8.83
N VAL A 227 5.73 7.94 8.87
CA VAL A 227 4.48 8.23 9.57
C VAL A 227 3.29 7.59 8.85
N ALA A 228 3.21 7.75 7.53
CA ALA A 228 2.05 7.31 6.77
C ALA A 228 2.00 5.83 6.43
N HIS A 229 3.16 5.18 6.38
CA HIS A 229 3.31 3.76 6.15
C HIS A 229 4.56 3.24 6.87
N PRO A 230 4.50 3.03 8.20
CA PRO A 230 5.66 2.64 9.01
C PRO A 230 6.37 1.36 8.55
N ALA A 231 5.62 0.40 8.02
CA ALA A 231 6.16 -0.84 7.44
C ALA A 231 7.04 -0.59 6.19
N ALA A 232 7.04 0.63 5.63
CA ALA A 232 8.01 1.04 4.62
C ALA A 232 9.46 0.90 5.09
N ALA A 233 9.72 1.06 6.40
CA ALA A 233 11.07 0.98 6.96
C ALA A 233 11.75 -0.36 6.63
N SER A 234 11.07 -1.49 6.88
CA SER A 234 11.61 -2.81 6.60
C SER A 234 11.74 -3.10 5.09
N TRP A 235 10.83 -2.55 4.28
CA TRP A 235 10.95 -2.64 2.82
C TRP A 235 12.20 -1.88 2.31
N LEU A 236 12.41 -0.64 2.77
CA LEU A 236 13.56 0.19 2.38
C LEU A 236 14.88 -0.43 2.86
N VAL A 237 14.94 -0.98 4.07
CA VAL A 237 16.13 -1.70 4.57
C VAL A 237 16.46 -2.91 3.70
N ARG A 238 15.46 -3.75 3.36
CA ARG A 238 15.68 -4.88 2.44
C ARG A 238 16.18 -4.43 1.07
N ALA A 239 15.59 -3.36 0.54
CA ALA A 239 15.97 -2.83 -0.76
C ALA A 239 17.40 -2.28 -0.75
N ALA A 240 17.78 -1.54 0.29
CA ALA A 240 19.13 -1.04 0.49
C ALA A 240 20.16 -2.17 0.66
N GLN A 241 19.84 -3.23 1.41
CA GLN A 241 20.71 -4.42 1.55
C GLN A 241 20.96 -5.14 0.21
N LYS A 242 19.93 -5.29 -0.63
CA LYS A 242 20.08 -5.85 -1.99
C LYS A 242 20.99 -5.01 -2.89
N LEU A 243 21.15 -3.72 -2.57
CA LEU A 243 22.01 -2.78 -3.28
C LEU A 243 23.37 -2.60 -2.60
N ASP A 244 23.66 -3.34 -1.52
CA ASP A 244 24.86 -3.18 -0.68
C ASP A 244 25.03 -1.76 -0.12
N ALA A 245 23.91 -1.04 0.07
CA ALA A 245 23.88 0.35 0.52
C ALA A 245 23.64 0.44 2.04
N ARG A 246 24.61 -0.02 2.83
CA ARG A 246 24.49 -0.12 4.30
C ARG A 246 24.17 1.21 4.99
N ASP A 247 24.72 2.33 4.49
CA ASP A 247 24.48 3.66 5.05
C ASP A 247 23.02 4.11 4.88
N LEU A 248 22.41 3.82 3.71
CA LEU A 248 21.00 4.09 3.48
C LEU A 248 20.11 3.27 4.42
N ALA A 249 20.44 1.98 4.59
CA ALA A 249 19.73 1.11 5.53
C ALA A 249 19.83 1.64 6.98
N ALA A 250 21.02 2.07 7.41
CA ALA A 250 21.23 2.64 8.73
C ALA A 250 20.41 3.93 8.94
N GLY A 251 20.34 4.81 7.94
CA GLY A 251 19.54 6.03 7.97
C GLY A 251 18.04 5.74 8.18
N VAL A 252 17.50 4.74 7.47
CA VAL A 252 16.11 4.31 7.64
C VAL A 252 15.84 3.79 9.04
N VAL A 253 16.71 2.91 9.57
CA VAL A 253 16.57 2.38 10.93
C VAL A 253 16.62 3.49 11.97
N PHE A 254 17.57 4.42 11.83
CA PHE A 254 17.69 5.57 12.74
C PHE A 254 16.41 6.41 12.77
N ARG A 255 15.84 6.72 11.60
CA ARG A 255 14.61 7.51 11.48
C ARG A 255 13.39 6.77 12.02
N ALA A 256 13.24 5.50 11.70
CA ALA A 256 12.14 4.67 12.22
C ALA A 256 12.19 4.56 13.75
N HIS A 257 13.38 4.34 14.32
CA HIS A 257 13.58 4.28 15.76
C HIS A 257 13.30 5.62 16.44
N GLY A 258 13.83 6.73 15.90
CA GLY A 258 13.58 8.07 16.43
C GLY A 258 12.09 8.42 16.42
N LEU A 259 11.36 8.06 15.35
CA LEU A 259 9.92 8.28 15.26
C LEU A 259 9.16 7.48 16.33
N ALA A 260 9.51 6.22 16.56
CA ALA A 260 8.90 5.37 17.58
C ALA A 260 9.16 5.90 19.01
N VAL A 261 10.39 6.34 19.31
CA VAL A 261 10.74 6.93 20.62
C VAL A 261 9.96 8.22 20.88
N CYS A 262 9.75 9.04 19.86
CA CYS A 262 9.00 10.30 20.00
C CYS A 262 7.47 10.10 20.06
N ASN A 263 6.97 8.90 19.77
CA ASN A 263 5.54 8.59 19.68
C ASN A 263 5.23 7.24 20.36
N PRO A 264 5.48 7.11 21.68
CA PRO A 264 5.39 5.83 22.40
C PRO A 264 3.97 5.25 22.47
N ASP A 265 2.94 6.07 22.33
CA ASP A 265 1.53 5.67 22.38
C ASP A 265 1.05 4.97 21.10
N PHE A 266 1.92 4.80 20.09
CA PHE A 266 1.61 4.19 18.81
C PHE A 266 2.44 2.91 18.57
N PRO A 267 1.99 1.73 19.07
CA PRO A 267 2.75 0.47 19.01
C PRO A 267 3.18 0.04 17.61
N LEU A 268 2.41 0.42 16.58
CA LEU A 268 2.73 0.15 15.18
C LEU A 268 4.10 0.74 14.75
N LEU A 269 4.48 1.90 15.29
CA LEU A 269 5.78 2.53 14.98
C LEU A 269 6.91 1.71 15.60
N TYR A 270 6.71 1.25 16.84
CA TYR A 270 7.67 0.41 17.54
C TYR A 270 7.85 -0.94 16.85
N ALA A 271 6.77 -1.58 16.41
CA ALA A 271 6.82 -2.82 15.63
C ALA A 271 7.63 -2.65 14.33
N SER A 272 7.36 -1.58 13.57
CA SER A 272 8.09 -1.27 12.34
C SER A 272 9.56 -0.93 12.59
N ALA A 273 9.88 -0.20 13.66
CA ALA A 273 11.25 0.10 14.05
C ALA A 273 12.02 -1.18 14.38
N LEU A 274 11.42 -2.08 15.18
CA LEU A 274 12.00 -3.40 15.47
C LEU A 274 12.19 -4.25 14.22
N HIS A 275 11.21 -4.26 13.31
CA HIS A 275 11.31 -5.00 12.04
C HIS A 275 12.50 -4.51 11.22
N SER A 276 12.61 -3.19 11.03
CA SER A 276 13.72 -2.59 10.26
C SER A 276 15.08 -2.81 10.92
N ALA A 277 15.16 -2.73 12.27
CA ALA A 277 16.38 -2.99 13.02
C ALA A 277 16.81 -4.45 12.91
N GLY A 278 15.88 -5.39 13.11
CA GLY A 278 16.14 -6.83 13.01
C GLY A 278 16.68 -7.25 11.64
N LEU A 279 16.23 -6.60 10.56
CA LEU A 279 16.81 -6.79 9.23
C LEU A 279 18.24 -6.23 9.14
N PHE A 280 18.48 -5.04 9.67
CA PHE A 280 19.76 -4.34 9.57
C PHE A 280 20.88 -4.99 10.40
N ASP A 281 20.54 -5.54 11.56
CA ASP A 281 21.48 -6.16 12.51
C ASP A 281 21.43 -7.69 12.52
N ASP A 282 20.70 -8.29 11.58
CA ASP A 282 20.54 -9.73 11.43
C ASP A 282 20.00 -10.44 12.70
N SER A 283 19.08 -9.78 13.44
CA SER A 283 18.45 -10.34 14.64
C SER A 283 17.09 -10.98 14.35
N VAL A 284 17.04 -12.31 14.38
CA VAL A 284 15.80 -13.09 14.32
C VAL A 284 14.86 -12.74 15.47
N GLU A 285 15.39 -12.49 16.66
CA GLU A 285 14.60 -12.18 17.86
C GLU A 285 13.82 -10.87 17.68
N ARG A 286 14.45 -9.84 17.09
CA ARG A 286 13.78 -8.59 16.75
C ARG A 286 12.68 -8.80 15.69
N LEU A 287 12.93 -9.66 14.70
CA LEU A 287 11.93 -9.97 13.67
C LEU A 287 10.72 -10.73 14.24
N LEU A 288 10.95 -11.69 15.13
CA LEU A 288 9.89 -12.41 15.84
C LEU A 288 9.10 -11.49 16.77
N ALA A 289 9.78 -10.59 17.49
CA ALA A 289 9.10 -9.57 18.31
C ALA A 289 8.26 -8.62 17.43
N ALA A 290 8.77 -8.21 16.27
CA ALA A 290 8.01 -7.40 15.33
C ALA A 290 6.79 -8.14 14.76
N GLU A 291 6.91 -9.44 14.44
CA GLU A 291 5.79 -10.30 14.03
C GLU A 291 4.67 -10.30 15.08
N GLU A 292 5.02 -10.38 16.37
CA GLU A 292 4.04 -10.37 17.46
C GLU A 292 3.36 -9.01 17.65
N LEU A 293 4.10 -7.92 17.45
CA LEU A 293 3.62 -6.56 17.70
C LEU A 293 2.88 -5.93 16.53
N HIS A 294 3.10 -6.39 15.30
CA HIS A 294 2.40 -5.85 14.13
C HIS A 294 0.89 -6.11 14.19
N GLN A 295 0.12 -5.01 14.14
CA GLN A 295 -1.34 -5.05 14.02
C GLN A 295 -1.80 -5.25 12.57
N ASP A 296 -1.07 -4.68 11.60
CA ASP A 296 -1.32 -4.90 10.17
C ASP A 296 -0.91 -6.33 9.78
N VAL A 297 -1.86 -7.08 9.22
CA VAL A 297 -1.67 -8.52 8.93
C VAL A 297 -0.63 -8.73 7.83
N TRP A 298 -0.53 -7.83 6.85
CA TRP A 298 0.48 -7.93 5.79
C TRP A 298 1.89 -7.64 6.35
N ALA A 299 2.05 -6.63 7.21
CA ALA A 299 3.32 -6.31 7.86
C ALA A 299 3.76 -7.44 8.81
N LYS A 300 2.82 -8.03 9.56
CA LYS A 300 3.05 -9.23 10.37
C LYS A 300 3.56 -10.40 9.52
N ALA A 301 2.90 -10.66 8.39
CA ALA A 301 3.34 -11.69 7.45
C ALA A 301 4.74 -11.40 6.90
N SER A 302 5.06 -10.12 6.64
CA SER A 302 6.37 -9.69 6.17
C SER A 302 7.48 -9.90 7.20
N ALA A 303 7.21 -9.60 8.48
CA ALA A 303 8.16 -9.88 9.57
C ALA A 303 8.38 -11.39 9.76
N ALA A 304 7.32 -12.19 9.72
CA ALA A 304 7.39 -13.65 9.80
C ALA A 304 8.21 -14.24 8.64
N GLU A 305 8.03 -13.70 7.43
CA GLU A 305 8.81 -14.11 6.27
C GLU A 305 10.29 -13.79 6.44
N ASP A 306 10.63 -12.57 6.84
CA ASP A 306 12.01 -12.16 7.03
C ASP A 306 12.70 -13.00 8.13
N ALA A 307 12.00 -13.27 9.24
CA ALA A 307 12.49 -14.18 10.28
C ALA A 307 12.73 -15.59 9.72
N GLY A 308 11.79 -16.10 8.92
CA GLY A 308 11.90 -17.41 8.30
C GLY A 308 13.03 -17.51 7.27
N MET A 309 13.28 -16.45 6.49
CA MET A 309 14.39 -16.36 5.55
C MET A 309 15.74 -16.36 6.27
N MET A 310 15.85 -15.64 7.38
CA MET A 310 17.07 -15.56 8.19
C MET A 310 17.36 -16.90 8.88
N LEU A 311 16.35 -17.54 9.48
CA LEU A 311 16.45 -18.89 10.05
C LEU A 311 16.82 -19.94 8.99
N ALA A 312 16.33 -19.78 7.75
CA ALA A 312 16.69 -20.68 6.64
C ALA A 312 18.15 -20.54 6.20
N ALA A 313 18.75 -19.36 6.41
CA ALA A 313 20.16 -19.12 6.12
C ALA A 313 21.08 -19.63 7.25
N ALA A 314 20.58 -19.69 8.49
CA ALA A 314 21.29 -20.24 9.63
C ALA A 314 21.41 -21.78 9.55
N THR A 315 22.54 -22.33 10.01
CA THR A 315 22.77 -23.78 9.97
C THR A 315 21.99 -24.48 11.09
N GLY A 316 21.12 -25.44 10.75
CA GLY A 316 20.41 -26.27 11.73
C GLY A 316 19.01 -25.78 12.16
N ASP A 317 18.57 -24.60 11.71
CA ASP A 317 17.28 -23.99 12.12
C ASP A 317 16.12 -24.27 11.15
N ARG A 318 16.22 -25.32 10.32
CA ARG A 318 15.25 -25.62 9.25
C ARG A 318 13.81 -25.71 9.74
N GLU A 319 13.57 -26.33 10.89
CA GLU A 319 12.21 -26.50 11.43
C GLU A 319 11.58 -25.16 11.82
N ARG A 320 12.34 -24.30 12.51
CA ARG A 320 11.91 -22.94 12.86
C ARG A 320 11.70 -22.08 11.62
N ALA A 321 12.57 -22.20 10.62
CA ALA A 321 12.42 -21.52 9.33
C ALA A 321 11.11 -21.92 8.63
N VAL A 322 10.81 -23.22 8.55
CA VAL A 322 9.57 -23.74 7.95
C VAL A 322 8.35 -23.27 8.73
N ALA A 323 8.41 -23.23 10.06
CA ALA A 323 7.31 -22.75 10.89
C ALA A 323 7.02 -21.25 10.64
N ALA A 324 8.06 -20.40 10.65
CA ALA A 324 7.92 -18.96 10.40
C ALA A 324 7.39 -18.66 8.98
N LEU A 325 7.98 -19.29 7.96
CA LEU A 325 7.51 -19.16 6.57
C LEU A 325 6.08 -19.69 6.39
N SER A 326 5.67 -20.73 7.12
CA SER A 326 4.29 -21.22 7.06
C SER A 326 3.31 -20.20 7.64
N ARG A 327 3.63 -19.56 8.77
CA ARG A 327 2.83 -18.45 9.33
C ARG A 327 2.75 -17.27 8.38
N ALA A 328 3.87 -16.90 7.75
CA ALA A 328 3.90 -15.84 6.74
C ALA A 328 2.97 -16.16 5.56
N ALA A 329 3.06 -17.36 5.00
CA ALA A 329 2.20 -17.79 3.90
C ALA A 329 0.71 -17.80 4.28
N ASP A 330 0.37 -18.23 5.50
CA ASP A 330 -1.02 -18.19 5.98
C ASP A 330 -1.53 -16.77 6.16
N ALA A 331 -0.75 -15.89 6.77
CA ALA A 331 -1.13 -14.48 6.94
C ALA A 331 -1.27 -13.77 5.58
N TYR A 332 -0.35 -13.97 4.63
CA TYR A 332 -0.51 -13.43 3.27
C TYR A 332 -1.75 -13.97 2.56
N LEU A 333 -2.11 -15.24 2.80
CA LEU A 333 -3.33 -15.84 2.23
C LEU A 333 -4.59 -15.13 2.73
N THR A 334 -4.64 -14.76 4.02
CA THR A 334 -5.80 -14.10 4.63
C THR A 334 -6.08 -12.71 4.05
N VAL A 335 -5.06 -12.00 3.57
CA VAL A 335 -5.18 -10.65 3.00
C VAL A 335 -5.11 -10.60 1.48
N GLY A 336 -5.32 -11.74 0.82
CA GLY A 336 -5.33 -11.82 -0.64
C GLY A 336 -3.99 -11.56 -1.33
N ALA A 337 -2.87 -11.54 -0.59
CA ALA A 337 -1.53 -11.25 -1.10
C ALA A 337 -0.90 -12.46 -1.82
N SER A 338 -1.55 -12.87 -2.91
CA SER A 338 -1.20 -14.07 -3.69
C SER A 338 0.24 -14.05 -4.19
N ARG A 339 0.77 -12.89 -4.61
CA ARG A 339 2.17 -12.73 -5.03
C ARG A 339 3.14 -13.16 -3.92
N ASP A 340 2.88 -12.72 -2.69
CA ASP A 340 3.69 -13.04 -1.52
C ASP A 340 3.54 -14.51 -1.11
N VAL A 341 2.33 -15.06 -1.18
CA VAL A 341 2.08 -16.50 -0.97
C VAL A 341 2.92 -17.35 -1.95
N PHE A 342 2.98 -16.98 -3.23
CA PHE A 342 3.80 -17.70 -4.22
C PHE A 342 5.29 -17.64 -3.88
N ARG A 343 5.79 -16.45 -3.49
CA ARG A 343 7.18 -16.23 -3.06
C ARG A 343 7.54 -17.14 -1.89
N VAL A 344 6.77 -17.10 -0.81
CA VAL A 344 7.03 -17.88 0.42
C VAL A 344 6.90 -19.40 0.17
N ASN A 345 5.89 -19.83 -0.59
CA ASN A 345 5.74 -21.25 -0.94
C ASN A 345 6.85 -21.76 -1.86
N SER A 346 7.48 -20.89 -2.65
CA SER A 346 8.70 -21.27 -3.38
C SER A 346 9.82 -21.60 -2.41
N LYS A 347 10.06 -20.76 -1.41
CA LYS A 347 11.09 -21.01 -0.39
C LYS A 347 10.82 -22.26 0.43
N LEU A 348 9.58 -22.48 0.86
CA LEU A 348 9.20 -23.69 1.60
C LEU A 348 9.50 -24.98 0.82
N ARG A 349 9.28 -24.97 -0.51
CA ARG A 349 9.61 -26.10 -1.38
C ARG A 349 11.12 -26.36 -1.47
N GLU A 350 11.94 -25.31 -1.52
CA GLU A 350 13.41 -25.44 -1.45
C GLU A 350 13.85 -26.09 -0.13
N LEU A 351 13.19 -25.72 0.97
CA LEU A 351 13.39 -26.32 2.29
C LEU A 351 12.71 -27.69 2.43
N GLY A 352 12.27 -28.33 1.34
CA GLY A 352 11.62 -29.64 1.32
C GLY A 352 10.29 -29.73 2.05
N ALA A 353 9.72 -28.60 2.49
CA ALA A 353 8.41 -28.53 3.11
C ALA A 353 7.34 -28.39 2.02
N ARG A 354 6.63 -29.48 1.74
CA ARG A 354 5.45 -29.42 0.86
C ARG A 354 4.23 -29.10 1.70
N ARG A 355 3.79 -27.84 1.69
CA ARG A 355 2.43 -27.52 2.16
C ARG A 355 1.44 -28.20 1.22
N ARG A 356 0.43 -28.88 1.78
CA ARG A 356 -0.73 -29.32 0.99
C ARG A 356 -1.27 -28.04 0.37
N GLN A 357 -1.18 -27.90 -0.95
CA GLN A 357 -1.83 -26.78 -1.62
C GLN A 357 -3.25 -26.77 -1.09
N VAL A 358 -3.66 -25.68 -0.44
CA VAL A 358 -5.08 -25.46 -0.23
C VAL A 358 -5.69 -25.57 -1.62
N PRO A 359 -6.63 -26.49 -1.86
CA PRO A 359 -7.20 -26.64 -3.18
C PRO A 359 -7.95 -25.36 -3.51
N ARG A 360 -7.28 -24.40 -4.16
CA ARG A 360 -7.95 -23.29 -4.84
C ARG A 360 -8.48 -23.84 -6.16
N LEU A 361 -9.55 -24.64 -6.05
CA LEU A 361 -10.42 -25.00 -7.16
C LEU A 361 -11.41 -23.86 -7.41
N THR A 362 -10.89 -22.65 -7.63
CA THR A 362 -11.64 -21.56 -8.25
C THR A 362 -10.88 -21.16 -9.49
N GLY A 363 -10.76 -22.10 -10.44
CA GLY A 363 -10.21 -21.75 -11.74
C GLY A 363 -11.04 -20.63 -12.35
N ARG A 364 -10.40 -19.53 -12.75
CA ARG A 364 -11.09 -18.39 -13.36
C ARG A 364 -11.82 -18.90 -14.62
N PRO A 365 -13.14 -18.72 -14.72
CA PRO A 365 -13.85 -19.02 -15.96
C PRO A 365 -13.20 -18.23 -17.08
N THR A 366 -13.02 -18.86 -18.23
CA THR A 366 -12.70 -18.16 -19.47
C THR A 366 -13.91 -18.25 -20.38
N ALA A 367 -14.05 -17.29 -21.30
CA ALA A 367 -15.17 -17.18 -22.24
C ALA A 367 -15.48 -18.48 -23.03
N GLY A 368 -14.55 -19.44 -23.08
CA GLY A 368 -14.70 -20.75 -23.75
C GLY A 368 -14.99 -21.94 -22.82
N GLY A 369 -15.41 -21.73 -21.57
CA GLY A 369 -15.74 -22.80 -20.61
C GLY A 369 -14.54 -23.56 -20.03
N SER A 370 -13.31 -23.22 -20.44
CA SER A 370 -12.09 -23.84 -19.95
C SER A 370 -11.61 -23.17 -18.65
N ARG A 371 -11.50 -23.94 -17.58
CA ARG A 371 -10.98 -23.44 -16.28
C ARG A 371 -9.45 -23.49 -16.26
N LEU A 372 -8.82 -22.32 -16.34
CA LEU A 372 -7.41 -22.16 -15.97
C LEU A 372 -7.31 -22.17 -14.45
N THR A 373 -6.31 -22.86 -13.91
CA THR A 373 -5.93 -22.68 -12.50
C THR A 373 -5.34 -21.29 -12.31
N ASP A 374 -5.34 -20.75 -11.09
CA ASP A 374 -4.77 -19.41 -10.79
C ASP A 374 -3.34 -19.27 -11.31
N THR A 375 -2.52 -20.33 -11.18
CA THR A 375 -1.14 -20.33 -11.70
C THR A 375 -1.10 -20.34 -13.22
N GLU A 376 -1.98 -21.09 -13.88
CA GLU A 376 -2.07 -21.07 -15.34
C GLU A 376 -2.60 -19.73 -15.86
N PHE A 377 -3.59 -19.13 -15.19
CA PHE A 377 -4.11 -17.81 -15.50
C PHE A 377 -3.01 -16.76 -15.35
N ALA A 378 -2.32 -16.72 -14.20
CA ALA A 378 -1.23 -15.78 -13.96
C ALA A 378 -0.08 -15.95 -14.99
N VAL A 379 0.30 -17.19 -15.33
CA VAL A 379 1.28 -17.42 -16.41
C VAL A 379 0.77 -16.90 -17.75
N ALA A 380 -0.48 -17.18 -18.11
CA ALA A 380 -1.06 -16.79 -19.38
C ALA A 380 -1.21 -15.26 -19.52
N GLU A 381 -1.62 -14.59 -18.44
CA GLU A 381 -1.75 -13.13 -18.33
C GLU A 381 -0.41 -12.41 -18.50
N LEU A 382 0.62 -12.83 -17.78
CA LEU A 382 1.95 -12.23 -17.92
C LEU A 382 2.52 -12.47 -19.33
N VAL A 383 2.22 -13.63 -19.92
CA VAL A 383 2.70 -13.98 -21.25
C VAL A 383 1.96 -13.21 -22.35
N SER A 384 0.65 -12.99 -22.21
CA SER A 384 -0.14 -12.18 -23.14
C SER A 384 0.31 -10.71 -23.16
N GLN A 385 0.83 -10.22 -22.03
CA GLN A 385 1.47 -8.90 -21.90
C GLN A 385 2.91 -8.85 -22.49
N GLY A 386 3.41 -9.95 -23.08
CA GLY A 386 4.71 -9.97 -23.75
C GLY A 386 5.92 -10.34 -22.87
N LEU A 387 5.72 -10.76 -21.61
CA LEU A 387 6.85 -11.10 -20.72
C LEU A 387 7.52 -12.45 -21.05
N THR A 388 8.84 -12.47 -21.22
CA THR A 388 9.59 -13.71 -21.46
C THR A 388 9.44 -14.72 -20.31
N ASN A 389 9.65 -16.02 -20.56
CA ASN A 389 9.57 -17.04 -19.50
C ASN A 389 10.51 -16.76 -18.31
N ALA A 390 11.65 -16.10 -18.56
CA ALA A 390 12.56 -15.64 -17.51
C ALA A 390 11.92 -14.56 -16.64
N ARG A 391 11.26 -13.56 -17.24
CA ARG A 391 10.54 -12.51 -16.51
C ARG A 391 9.36 -13.10 -15.73
N VAL A 392 8.55 -13.94 -16.37
CA VAL A 392 7.42 -14.65 -15.73
C VAL A 392 7.89 -15.52 -14.57
N GLY A 393 8.99 -16.25 -14.73
CA GLY A 393 9.56 -17.10 -13.69
C GLY A 393 10.02 -16.30 -12.47
N ARG A 394 10.70 -15.18 -12.69
CA ARG A 394 11.08 -14.24 -11.60
C ARG A 394 9.85 -13.69 -10.88
N GLN A 395 8.80 -13.36 -11.63
CA GLN A 395 7.59 -12.73 -11.11
C GLN A 395 6.70 -13.65 -10.29
N LEU A 396 6.58 -14.90 -10.73
CA LEU A 396 5.78 -15.93 -10.08
C LEU A 396 6.61 -16.82 -9.14
N PHE A 397 7.90 -16.51 -8.96
CA PHE A 397 8.82 -17.27 -8.12
C PHE A 397 8.90 -18.75 -8.52
N ILE A 398 8.95 -19.04 -9.82
CA ILE A 398 9.04 -20.40 -10.40
C ILE A 398 10.12 -20.47 -11.49
N SER A 399 10.63 -21.67 -11.75
CA SER A 399 11.64 -21.85 -12.80
C SER A 399 11.08 -21.55 -14.20
N THR A 400 11.95 -21.14 -15.14
CA THR A 400 11.59 -20.98 -16.55
C THR A 400 11.01 -22.24 -17.17
N HIS A 401 11.48 -23.41 -16.72
CA HIS A 401 10.94 -24.71 -17.11
C HIS A 401 9.51 -24.91 -16.60
N THR A 402 9.22 -24.50 -15.36
CA THR A 402 7.87 -24.53 -14.78
C THR A 402 6.93 -23.60 -15.56
N VAL A 403 7.38 -22.41 -15.96
CA VAL A 403 6.61 -21.51 -16.85
C VAL A 403 6.28 -22.19 -18.17
N ALA A 404 7.29 -22.76 -18.84
CA ALA A 404 7.09 -23.46 -20.11
C ALA A 404 6.11 -24.64 -19.97
N PHE A 405 6.16 -25.36 -18.85
CA PHE A 405 5.22 -26.42 -18.53
C PHE A 405 3.78 -25.90 -18.37
N HIS A 406 3.56 -24.80 -17.64
CA HIS A 406 2.23 -24.19 -17.50
C HIS A 406 1.72 -23.66 -18.84
N LEU A 407 2.57 -23.05 -19.67
CA LEU A 407 2.18 -22.58 -20.99
C LEU A 407 1.69 -23.70 -21.91
N ARG A 408 2.33 -24.87 -21.89
CA ARG A 408 1.83 -26.04 -22.66
C ARG A 408 0.42 -26.45 -22.21
N LYS A 409 0.12 -26.36 -20.90
CA LYS A 409 -1.23 -26.64 -20.38
C LYS A 409 -2.22 -25.57 -20.77
N VAL A 410 -1.84 -24.29 -20.67
CA VAL A 410 -2.66 -23.13 -21.08
C VAL A 410 -3.02 -23.25 -22.56
N PHE A 411 -2.04 -23.46 -23.43
CA PHE A 411 -2.25 -23.61 -24.88
C PHE A 411 -3.25 -24.73 -25.19
N ARG A 412 -3.06 -25.90 -24.58
CA ARG A 412 -3.99 -27.02 -24.72
C ARG A 412 -5.39 -26.72 -24.19
N LYS A 413 -5.52 -26.02 -23.05
CA LYS A 413 -6.82 -25.68 -22.45
C LYS A 413 -7.57 -24.62 -23.25
N LEU A 414 -6.86 -23.64 -23.80
CA LEU A 414 -7.44 -22.54 -24.55
C LEU A 414 -7.59 -22.83 -26.05
N GLY A 415 -7.04 -23.96 -26.54
CA GLY A 415 -7.09 -24.32 -27.96
C GLY A 415 -6.20 -23.47 -28.86
N ILE A 416 -5.20 -22.80 -28.28
CA ILE A 416 -4.27 -21.89 -28.98
C ILE A 416 -2.92 -22.56 -29.19
N ASN A 417 -2.22 -22.20 -30.26
CA ASN A 417 -0.98 -22.87 -30.69
C ASN A 417 0.27 -22.02 -30.50
N SER A 418 0.11 -20.72 -30.22
CA SER A 418 1.24 -19.83 -30.09
C SER A 418 1.09 -18.80 -29.00
N ARG A 419 2.24 -18.27 -28.58
CA ARG A 419 2.33 -17.13 -27.69
C ARG A 419 1.72 -15.85 -28.29
N VAL A 420 1.86 -15.68 -29.60
CA VAL A 420 1.30 -14.53 -30.33
C VAL A 420 -0.22 -14.60 -30.33
N GLU A 421 -0.76 -15.79 -30.59
CA GLU A 421 -2.20 -16.05 -30.54
C GLU A 421 -2.76 -15.88 -29.12
N LEU A 422 -2.03 -16.32 -28.08
CA LEU A 422 -2.39 -16.03 -26.68
C LEU A 422 -2.50 -14.52 -26.44
N ALA A 423 -1.50 -13.74 -26.89
CA ALA A 423 -1.50 -12.29 -26.71
C ALA A 423 -2.65 -11.60 -27.46
N SER A 424 -2.96 -12.01 -28.69
CA SER A 424 -4.04 -11.40 -29.48
C SER A 424 -5.44 -11.74 -28.99
N THR A 425 -5.63 -12.92 -28.38
CA THR A 425 -6.94 -13.41 -27.95
C THR A 425 -7.23 -13.20 -26.46
N TRP A 426 -6.21 -12.91 -25.64
CA TRP A 426 -6.35 -12.82 -24.17
C TRP A 426 -7.50 -11.93 -23.70
N ASN A 427 -7.65 -10.72 -24.25
CA ASN A 427 -8.71 -9.81 -23.84
C ASN A 427 -10.12 -10.37 -24.16
N GLN A 428 -10.27 -11.14 -25.24
CA GLN A 428 -11.53 -11.81 -25.57
C GLN A 428 -11.81 -12.97 -24.61
N ILE A 429 -10.76 -13.60 -24.08
CA ILE A 429 -10.82 -14.76 -23.17
C ILE A 429 -11.17 -14.33 -21.73
N VAL A 430 -10.75 -13.13 -21.30
CA VAL A 430 -10.90 -12.65 -19.91
C VAL A 430 -12.10 -11.70 -19.71
N THR A 431 -12.62 -11.07 -20.77
CA THR A 431 -13.66 -10.02 -20.67
C THR A 431 -15.11 -10.56 -20.82
N HIS A 432 -15.30 -11.87 -20.97
CA HIS A 432 -16.60 -12.55 -21.03
C HIS A 432 -16.56 -13.81 -20.15
#